data_AF-A0A958H4N6-F1
#
_entry.id   AF-A0A958H4N6-F1
#
_cell.length_a   1.000
_cell.length_b   1.000
_cell.length_c   1.000
_cell.angle_alpha   90.00
_cell.angle_beta   90.00
_cell.angle_gamma   90.00
#
_symmetry.space_group_name_H-M   'P 1'
#
loop_
_entity.id
_entity.type
_entity.pdbx_description
1 polymer ?
#
loop_
_entity_poly.entity_id
_entity_poly.type
_entity_poly.pdbx_seq_one_letter_code
_entity_poly.pdbx_strand_id
1 'polypeptide(L)'
;LAAACVTPAQEGMVIYTHSERLVKYRRMILELLFAERNHVCAVCVMNGRCELQYEAYTIGMDHVRYDYLTPDLPMDASHDRFVIDHNRCILCTRCVRVCDSVEGAHTWDVMGRGVNCRVITDLNQPWGTSQSCTSCGKCVQVCPTGALHAKGSTVAEMVKRHDFLQWILDGRENHQWTMRNGEPMESGR
;
A
#
# COMPACT_ATOMS: atom_id res chain seq x y z
N LEU A 1 -4.11 23.46 8.02
CA LEU A 1 -4.53 22.13 7.51
C LEU A 1 -4.27 21.13 8.62
N ALA A 2 -5.10 20.11 8.79
CA ALA A 2 -4.88 19.04 9.76
C ALA A 2 -4.95 17.68 9.06
N ALA A 3 -4.19 16.70 9.53
CA ALA A 3 -4.23 15.34 9.00
C ALA A 3 -5.49 14.64 9.52
N ALA A 4 -6.48 14.44 8.64
CA ALA A 4 -7.80 13.94 9.04
C ALA A 4 -7.76 12.56 9.72
N CYS A 5 -6.80 11.69 9.35
CA CYS A 5 -6.70 10.33 9.88
C CYS A 5 -6.24 10.25 11.34
N VAL A 6 -5.70 11.33 11.92
CA VAL A 6 -5.17 11.35 13.30
C VAL A 6 -5.68 12.52 14.12
N THR A 7 -6.48 13.41 13.53
CA THR A 7 -7.04 14.56 14.24
C THR A 7 -8.36 14.15 14.89
N PRO A 8 -8.46 14.16 16.23
CA PRO A 8 -9.72 13.85 16.91
C PRO A 8 -10.79 14.89 16.56
N ALA A 9 -12.02 14.42 16.29
CA ALA A 9 -13.15 15.31 16.11
C ALA A 9 -13.51 15.99 17.45
N GLN A 10 -13.84 17.28 17.40
CA GLN A 10 -14.19 18.08 18.57
C GLN A 10 -15.57 18.69 18.41
N GLU A 11 -16.26 18.92 19.53
CA GLU A 11 -17.57 19.57 19.53
C GLU A 11 -17.50 20.95 18.85
N GLY A 12 -18.50 21.25 18.02
CA GLY A 12 -18.52 22.48 17.22
C GLY A 12 -17.52 22.56 16.06
N MET A 13 -16.74 21.51 15.76
CA MET A 13 -15.80 21.50 14.64
C MET A 13 -16.53 21.50 13.28
N VAL A 14 -16.25 22.50 12.43
CA VAL A 14 -16.76 22.56 11.05
C VAL A 14 -15.70 22.04 10.09
N ILE A 15 -16.00 20.95 9.38
CA ILE A 15 -15.07 20.26 8.49
C ILE A 15 -15.44 20.51 7.03
N TYR A 16 -14.58 21.22 6.32
CA TYR A 16 -14.66 21.35 4.86
C TYR A 16 -13.77 20.29 4.22
N THR A 17 -14.37 19.28 3.60
CA THR A 17 -13.64 18.16 2.97
C THR A 17 -13.24 18.46 1.52
N HIS A 18 -13.85 19.48 0.92
CA HIS A 18 -13.59 19.97 -0.42
C HIS A 18 -13.48 21.50 -0.42
N SER A 19 -12.29 22.00 -0.77
CA SER A 19 -12.03 23.42 -1.04
C SER A 19 -10.88 23.53 -2.02
N GLU A 20 -10.78 24.64 -2.76
CA GLU A 20 -9.68 24.84 -3.72
C GLU A 20 -8.31 24.68 -3.05
N ARG A 21 -8.18 25.18 -1.82
CA ARG A 21 -6.96 25.03 -1.04
C ARG A 21 -6.62 23.55 -0.82
N LEU A 22 -7.59 22.73 -0.39
CA LEU A 22 -7.36 21.29 -0.18
C LEU A 22 -7.03 20.56 -1.47
N VAL A 23 -7.70 20.90 -2.57
CA VAL A 23 -7.41 20.31 -3.89
C VAL A 23 -5.96 20.59 -4.30
N LYS A 24 -5.47 21.83 -4.13
CA LYS A 24 -4.07 22.19 -4.41
C LYS A 24 -3.08 21.36 -3.58
N TYR A 25 -3.33 21.19 -2.28
CA TYR A 25 -2.46 20.39 -1.41
C TYR A 25 -2.48 18.90 -1.77
N ARG A 26 -3.65 18.32 -2.03
CA ARG A 26 -3.76 16.90 -2.44
C ARG A 26 -3.04 16.65 -3.76
N ARG A 27 -3.23 17.53 -4.75
CA ARG A 27 -2.51 17.46 -6.03
C ARG A 27 -1.00 17.53 -5.82
N MET A 28 -0.52 18.49 -5.03
CA MET A 28 0.91 18.61 -4.71
C MET A 28 1.48 17.34 -4.05
N ILE A 29 0.78 16.77 -3.07
CA ILE A 29 1.22 15.53 -2.40
C ILE A 29 1.31 14.39 -3.41
N LEU A 30 0.30 14.23 -4.27
CA LEU A 30 0.31 13.19 -5.30
C LEU A 30 1.49 13.38 -6.26
N GLU A 31 1.68 14.59 -6.78
CA GLU A 31 2.82 14.89 -7.66
C GLU A 31 4.17 14.55 -7.02
N LEU A 32 4.35 14.85 -5.73
CA LEU A 32 5.57 14.48 -5.00
C LEU A 32 5.73 12.95 -4.86
N LEU A 33 4.65 12.23 -4.56
CA LEU A 33 4.67 10.76 -4.50
C LEU A 33 5.03 10.15 -5.86
N PHE A 34 4.52 10.71 -6.97
CA PHE A 34 4.88 10.29 -8.31
C PHE A 34 6.33 10.64 -8.66
N ALA A 35 6.85 11.79 -8.22
CA ALA A 35 8.21 12.23 -8.50
C ALA A 35 9.29 11.43 -7.74
N GLU A 36 8.97 10.92 -6.54
CA GLU A 36 9.94 10.24 -5.67
C GLU A 36 10.42 8.89 -6.23
N ARG A 37 9.55 8.15 -6.92
CA ARG A 37 9.80 6.76 -7.37
C ARG A 37 9.28 6.49 -8.79
N ASN A 38 9.63 5.35 -9.38
CA ASN A 38 9.31 5.05 -10.78
C ASN A 38 7.91 4.44 -10.96
N HIS A 39 6.91 5.31 -11.09
CA HIS A 39 5.51 4.93 -11.28
C HIS A 39 5.09 4.82 -12.76
N VAL A 40 5.60 3.80 -13.46
CA VAL A 40 5.21 3.51 -14.86
C VAL A 40 3.98 2.60 -14.91
N CYS A 41 2.80 3.20 -15.00
CA CYS A 41 1.53 2.46 -14.92
C CYS A 41 1.32 1.47 -16.08
N ALA A 42 1.80 1.78 -17.29
CA ALA A 42 1.61 0.96 -18.49
C ALA A 42 2.13 -0.49 -18.35
N VAL A 43 3.13 -0.70 -17.49
CA VAL A 43 3.76 -2.02 -17.26
C VAL A 43 3.53 -2.55 -15.83
N CYS A 44 2.68 -1.86 -15.05
CA CYS A 44 2.41 -2.22 -13.66
C CYS A 44 1.26 -3.23 -13.57
N VAL A 45 1.44 -4.32 -12.83
CA VAL A 45 0.40 -5.33 -12.59
C VAL A 45 -0.84 -4.79 -11.87
N MET A 46 -0.73 -3.64 -11.20
CA MET A 46 -1.85 -2.98 -10.52
C MET A 46 -2.52 -1.87 -11.36
N ASN A 47 -2.21 -1.77 -12.65
CA ASN A 47 -2.83 -0.76 -13.51
C ASN A 47 -4.37 -0.89 -13.52
N GLY A 48 -5.07 0.22 -13.33
CA GLY A 48 -6.53 0.28 -13.22
C GLY A 48 -7.09 -0.13 -11.84
N ARG A 49 -6.24 -0.61 -10.92
CA ARG A 49 -6.61 -1.04 -9.56
C ARG A 49 -5.67 -0.49 -8.48
N CYS A 50 -4.90 0.55 -8.81
CA CYS A 50 -3.93 1.18 -7.92
C CYS A 50 -4.57 2.41 -7.24
N GLU A 51 -4.54 2.47 -5.90
CA GLU A 51 -5.10 3.61 -5.14
C GLU A 51 -4.40 4.92 -5.54
N LEU A 52 -3.07 4.92 -5.68
CA LEU A 52 -2.31 6.11 -6.07
C LEU A 52 -2.73 6.63 -7.46
N GLN A 53 -2.98 5.72 -8.41
CA GLN A 53 -3.44 6.06 -9.75
C GLN A 53 -4.87 6.62 -9.71
N TYR A 54 -5.75 5.98 -8.93
CA TYR A 54 -7.13 6.40 -8.75
C TYR A 54 -7.23 7.81 -8.16
N GLU A 55 -6.44 8.12 -7.13
CA GLU A 55 -6.41 9.44 -6.51
C GLU A 55 -5.89 10.53 -7.47
N ALA A 56 -4.86 10.21 -8.27
CA ALA A 56 -4.36 11.10 -9.32
C ALA A 56 -5.44 11.41 -10.37
N TYR A 57 -6.16 10.40 -10.83
CA TYR A 57 -7.27 10.57 -11.76
C TYR A 57 -8.39 11.42 -11.15
N THR A 58 -8.78 11.11 -9.91
CA THR A 58 -9.88 11.77 -9.19
C THR A 58 -9.64 13.27 -9.04
N ILE A 59 -8.38 13.69 -8.84
CA ILE A 59 -8.03 15.12 -8.71
C ILE A 59 -7.72 15.82 -10.03
N GLY A 60 -7.81 15.11 -11.15
CA GLY A 60 -7.47 15.61 -12.48
C GLY A 60 -5.99 15.96 -12.61
N MET A 61 -5.10 15.15 -12.04
CA MET A 61 -3.66 15.30 -12.20
C MET A 61 -3.25 14.79 -13.58
N ASP A 62 -2.74 15.68 -14.41
CA ASP A 62 -2.38 15.47 -15.81
C ASP A 62 -0.86 15.41 -16.03
N HIS A 63 -0.09 16.09 -15.19
CA HIS A 63 1.37 16.07 -15.21
C HIS A 63 1.94 16.26 -13.79
N VAL A 64 3.23 15.95 -13.63
CA VAL A 64 4.01 16.22 -12.41
C VAL A 64 4.88 17.44 -12.65
N ARG A 65 4.83 18.43 -11.74
CA ARG A 65 5.56 19.70 -11.86
C ARG A 65 6.95 19.67 -11.24
N TYR A 66 7.29 18.58 -10.55
CA TYR A 66 8.58 18.37 -9.90
C TYR A 66 9.45 17.44 -10.73
N ASP A 67 10.77 17.63 -10.62
CA ASP A 67 11.72 16.71 -11.26
C ASP A 67 11.60 15.32 -10.64
N TYR A 68 11.58 14.30 -11.49
CA TYR A 68 11.59 12.91 -11.04
C TYR A 68 12.99 12.55 -10.51
N LEU A 69 13.04 11.85 -9.38
CA LEU A 69 14.31 11.36 -8.83
C LEU A 69 14.88 10.18 -9.61
N THR A 70 14.01 9.45 -10.33
CA THR A 70 14.35 8.26 -11.12
C THR A 70 15.36 7.30 -10.45
N PRO A 71 15.12 6.87 -9.20
CA PRO A 71 16.10 6.06 -8.48
C PRO A 71 16.19 4.66 -9.10
N ASP A 72 17.39 4.08 -9.10
CA ASP A 72 17.59 2.67 -9.44
C ASP A 72 17.46 1.82 -8.17
N LEU A 73 16.25 1.29 -7.93
CA LEU A 73 15.97 0.46 -6.77
C LEU A 73 15.82 -1.01 -7.17
N PRO A 74 16.32 -1.94 -6.35
CA PRO A 74 16.18 -3.36 -6.64
C PRO A 74 14.71 -3.80 -6.54
N MET A 75 14.38 -4.82 -7.30
CA MET A 75 13.18 -5.63 -7.10
C MET A 75 13.61 -6.93 -6.42
N ASP A 76 12.86 -7.36 -5.42
CA ASP A 76 13.06 -8.64 -4.77
C ASP A 76 11.90 -9.59 -5.09
N ALA A 77 12.22 -10.62 -5.87
CA ALA A 77 11.35 -11.71 -6.26
C ALA A 77 11.82 -13.07 -5.69
N SER A 78 12.63 -13.06 -4.64
CA SER A 78 13.18 -14.26 -4.00
C SER A 78 12.13 -15.09 -3.26
N HIS A 79 11.05 -14.47 -2.79
CA HIS A 79 9.95 -15.18 -2.16
C HIS A 79 9.17 -16.02 -3.19
N ASP A 80 8.74 -17.23 -2.81
CA ASP A 80 8.10 -18.18 -3.72
C ASP A 80 6.83 -17.62 -4.37
N ARG A 81 6.01 -16.95 -3.55
CA ARG A 81 4.67 -16.47 -3.94
C ARG A 81 4.54 -14.99 -4.26
N PHE A 82 5.48 -14.16 -3.84
CA PHE A 82 5.27 -12.71 -3.79
C PHE A 82 6.51 -11.95 -4.25
N VAL A 83 6.31 -10.71 -4.67
CA VAL A 83 7.36 -9.81 -5.14
C VAL A 83 7.22 -8.48 -4.43
N ILE A 84 8.34 -7.87 -4.05
CA ILE A 84 8.42 -6.46 -3.68
C ILE A 84 9.23 -5.68 -4.72
N ASP A 85 8.60 -4.70 -5.33
CA ASP A 85 9.24 -3.71 -6.18
C ASP A 85 9.33 -2.36 -5.45
N HIS A 86 10.54 -2.02 -5.02
CA HIS A 86 10.81 -0.78 -4.30
C HIS A 86 10.58 0.46 -5.17
N ASN A 87 10.65 0.34 -6.49
CA ASN A 87 10.36 1.44 -7.43
C ASN A 87 8.91 1.91 -7.39
N ARG A 88 8.00 1.12 -6.83
CA ARG A 88 6.56 1.43 -6.79
C ARG A 88 6.08 1.73 -5.37
N CYS A 89 6.95 1.69 -4.38
CA CYS A 89 6.61 1.88 -2.97
C CYS A 89 6.56 3.36 -2.60
N ILE A 90 5.42 3.81 -2.07
CA ILE A 90 5.23 5.20 -1.57
C ILE A 90 5.51 5.33 -0.06
N LEU A 91 6.22 4.37 0.54
CA LEU A 91 6.59 4.35 1.96
C LEU A 91 5.43 4.59 2.96
N CYS A 92 4.20 4.17 2.62
CA CYS A 92 3.02 4.38 3.48
C CYS A 92 2.95 3.51 4.75
N THR A 93 3.92 2.60 4.92
CA THR A 93 4.06 1.65 6.05
C THR A 93 2.83 0.78 6.37
N ARG A 94 1.87 0.63 5.45
CA ARG A 94 0.73 -0.28 5.63
C ARG A 94 1.18 -1.75 5.73
N CYS A 95 2.19 -2.15 4.94
CA CYS A 95 2.76 -3.50 4.98
C CYS A 95 3.44 -3.81 6.33
N VAL A 96 4.17 -2.84 6.88
CA VAL A 96 4.81 -2.94 8.21
C VAL A 96 3.74 -3.12 9.28
N ARG A 97 2.77 -2.20 9.34
CA ARG A 97 1.69 -2.23 10.34
C ARG A 97 0.83 -3.49 10.30
N VAL A 98 0.46 -4.00 9.12
CA VAL A 98 -0.34 -5.22 9.04
C VAL A 98 0.46 -6.46 9.46
N CYS A 99 1.76 -6.48 9.16
CA CYS A 99 2.63 -7.60 9.51
C CYS A 99 2.93 -7.64 11.01
N ASP A 100 2.99 -6.47 11.64
CA ASP A 100 3.09 -6.27 13.08
C ASP A 100 1.74 -6.55 13.78
N SER A 101 0.74 -5.70 13.58
CA SER A 101 -0.43 -5.67 14.45
C SER A 101 -1.51 -6.70 14.10
N VAL A 102 -1.56 -7.18 12.84
CA VAL A 102 -2.55 -8.19 12.41
C VAL A 102 -1.92 -9.57 12.35
N GLU A 103 -0.74 -9.71 11.75
CA GLU A 103 -0.08 -11.02 11.68
C GLU A 103 0.73 -11.36 12.93
N GLY A 104 1.38 -10.38 13.58
CA GLY A 104 2.32 -10.64 14.68
C GLY A 104 3.66 -11.21 14.24
N ALA A 105 4.00 -11.12 12.95
CA ALA A 105 5.22 -11.71 12.39
C ALA A 105 6.43 -10.76 12.42
N HIS A 106 6.19 -9.44 12.37
CA HIS A 106 7.24 -8.40 12.38
C HIS A 106 8.31 -8.57 11.28
N THR A 107 7.94 -9.16 10.15
CA THR A 107 8.84 -9.40 9.02
C THR A 107 9.26 -8.13 8.28
N TRP A 108 8.39 -7.13 8.21
CA TRP A 108 8.64 -5.89 7.48
C TRP A 108 9.09 -4.78 8.42
N ASP A 109 10.14 -4.05 8.04
CA ASP A 109 10.60 -2.84 8.74
C ASP A 109 11.02 -1.75 7.73
N VAL A 110 11.46 -0.59 8.22
CA VAL A 110 11.97 0.53 7.43
C VAL A 110 13.44 0.77 7.78
N MET A 111 14.27 0.82 6.75
CA MET A 111 15.68 1.19 6.86
C MET A 111 15.94 2.52 6.16
N GLY A 112 16.98 3.22 6.62
CA GLY A 112 17.49 4.42 5.98
C GLY A 112 16.89 5.69 6.59
N ARG A 113 17.19 6.84 5.97
CA ARG A 113 16.70 8.15 6.37
C ARG A 113 16.46 9.03 5.14
N GLY A 114 15.49 9.93 5.23
CA GLY A 114 15.13 10.84 4.13
C GLY A 114 14.74 10.08 2.87
N VAL A 115 15.25 10.54 1.72
CA VAL A 115 15.00 9.93 0.39
C VAL A 115 15.52 8.49 0.27
N ASN A 116 16.45 8.10 1.15
CA ASN A 116 17.03 6.75 1.19
C ASN A 116 16.21 5.77 2.05
N CYS A 117 15.07 6.20 2.61
CA CYS A 117 14.18 5.30 3.33
C CYS A 117 13.60 4.23 2.39
N ARG A 118 13.63 2.98 2.84
CA ARG A 118 13.01 1.85 2.14
C ARG A 118 12.44 0.83 3.10
N VAL A 119 11.35 0.19 2.69
CA VAL A 119 10.84 -1.01 3.37
C VAL A 119 11.84 -2.15 3.16
N ILE A 120 12.11 -2.93 4.19
CA ILE A 120 13.03 -4.07 4.18
C ILE A 120 12.40 -5.27 4.85
N THR A 121 12.92 -6.46 4.53
CA THR A 121 12.55 -7.70 5.19
C THR A 121 13.59 -8.07 6.24
N ASP A 122 13.15 -8.33 7.47
CA ASP A 122 13.98 -8.56 8.66
C ASP A 122 15.18 -7.59 8.71
N LEU A 123 16.41 -8.10 8.80
CA LEU A 123 17.64 -7.32 8.78
C LEU A 123 18.12 -7.02 7.35
N ASN A 124 17.21 -6.56 6.50
CA ASN A 124 17.46 -6.25 5.08
C ASN A 124 18.04 -7.45 4.30
N GLN A 125 17.43 -8.61 4.50
CA GLN A 125 17.72 -9.81 3.72
C GLN A 125 16.71 -10.00 2.59
N PRO A 126 17.02 -10.84 1.57
CA PRO A 126 16.02 -11.22 0.57
C PRO A 126 14.79 -11.82 1.24
N TRP A 127 13.60 -11.47 0.75
CA TRP A 127 12.34 -11.87 1.36
C TRP A 127 12.17 -13.39 1.41
N GLY A 128 12.64 -14.11 0.40
CA GLY A 128 12.61 -15.58 0.37
C GLY A 128 13.47 -16.27 1.43
N THR A 129 14.41 -15.57 2.06
CA THR A 129 15.23 -16.15 3.16
C THR A 129 14.67 -15.83 4.55
N SER A 130 13.62 -15.01 4.63
CA SER A 130 12.99 -14.60 5.88
C SER A 130 12.37 -15.78 6.62
N GLN A 131 12.85 -16.02 7.85
CA GLN A 131 12.28 -17.03 8.74
C GLN A 131 11.08 -16.53 9.52
N SER A 132 10.92 -15.21 9.65
CA SER A 132 9.77 -14.59 10.34
C SER A 132 8.52 -14.59 9.44
N CYS A 133 8.69 -14.61 8.12
CA CYS A 133 7.58 -14.50 7.19
C CYS A 133 6.68 -15.75 7.23
N THR A 134 5.42 -15.55 7.62
CA THR A 134 4.39 -16.60 7.56
C THR A 134 3.82 -16.81 6.15
N SER A 135 4.31 -16.06 5.16
CA SER A 135 3.81 -16.06 3.78
C SER A 135 2.30 -15.83 3.66
N CYS A 136 1.69 -15.11 4.60
CA CYS A 136 0.24 -14.96 4.71
C CYS A 136 -0.39 -14.00 3.68
N GLY A 137 0.42 -13.22 2.95
CA GLY A 137 -0.04 -12.30 1.90
C GLY A 137 -0.80 -11.05 2.36
N LYS A 138 -1.02 -10.84 3.66
CA LYS A 138 -1.74 -9.65 4.19
C LYS A 138 -1.10 -8.34 3.76
N CYS A 139 0.25 -8.27 3.79
CA CYS A 139 1.03 -7.12 3.33
C CYS A 139 0.81 -6.81 1.83
N VAL A 140 0.61 -7.84 1.01
CA VAL A 140 0.31 -7.71 -0.43
C VAL A 140 -1.08 -7.13 -0.64
N GLN A 141 -2.07 -7.59 0.14
CA GLN A 141 -3.46 -7.12 0.03
C GLN A 141 -3.63 -5.64 0.43
N VAL A 142 -2.89 -5.16 1.44
CA VAL A 142 -3.02 -3.76 1.91
C VAL A 142 -2.18 -2.74 1.16
N CYS A 143 -1.23 -3.19 0.36
CA CYS A 143 -0.33 -2.28 -0.34
C CYS A 143 -1.16 -1.41 -1.32
N PRO A 144 -1.08 -0.07 -1.27
CA PRO A 144 -1.93 0.79 -2.10
C PRO A 144 -1.48 0.88 -3.57
N THR A 145 -0.26 0.40 -3.87
CA THR A 145 0.36 0.49 -5.19
C THR A 145 0.74 -0.91 -5.72
N GLY A 146 1.47 -0.97 -6.84
CA GLY A 146 2.08 -2.20 -7.36
C GLY A 146 3.35 -2.65 -6.63
N ALA A 147 3.74 -2.03 -5.52
CA ALA A 147 4.98 -2.36 -4.82
C ALA A 147 4.98 -3.81 -4.33
N LEU A 148 3.92 -4.25 -3.65
CA LEU A 148 3.74 -5.63 -3.23
C LEU A 148 2.63 -6.28 -4.05
N HIS A 149 2.96 -7.39 -4.70
CA HIS A 149 2.05 -8.14 -5.57
C HIS A 149 2.40 -9.64 -5.60
N ALA A 150 1.44 -10.45 -6.07
CA ALA A 150 1.66 -11.88 -6.26
C ALA A 150 2.53 -12.16 -7.49
N LYS A 151 3.42 -13.13 -7.38
CA LYS A 151 4.36 -13.52 -8.44
C LYS A 151 3.60 -14.18 -9.58
N GLY A 152 3.92 -13.79 -10.81
CA GLY A 152 3.26 -14.33 -12.01
C GLY A 152 1.88 -13.76 -12.31
N SER A 153 1.36 -12.83 -11.51
CA SER A 153 0.06 -12.20 -11.78
C SER A 153 0.13 -11.24 -12.95
N THR A 154 -0.85 -11.35 -13.85
CA THR A 154 -1.09 -10.36 -14.91
C THR A 154 -1.93 -9.17 -14.39
N VAL A 155 -2.03 -8.11 -15.19
CA VAL A 155 -2.87 -6.93 -14.88
C VAL A 155 -4.34 -7.33 -14.64
N ALA A 156 -4.85 -8.31 -15.40
CA ALA A 156 -6.23 -8.76 -15.27
C ALA A 156 -6.49 -9.52 -13.96
N GLU A 157 -5.50 -10.26 -13.47
CA GLU A 157 -5.62 -11.14 -12.31
C GLU A 157 -5.31 -10.44 -10.98
N MET A 158 -4.45 -9.42 -10.98
CA MET A 158 -4.02 -8.80 -9.72
C MET A 158 -5.16 -7.98 -9.11
N VAL A 159 -5.85 -8.56 -8.12
CA VAL A 159 -6.93 -7.92 -7.35
C VAL A 159 -6.53 -7.86 -5.88
N LYS A 160 -6.75 -6.70 -5.25
CA LYS A 160 -6.61 -6.54 -3.81
C LYS A 160 -7.99 -6.59 -3.16
N ARG A 161 -8.13 -7.47 -2.18
CA ARG A 161 -9.36 -7.62 -1.39
C ARG A 161 -9.26 -6.71 -0.17
N HIS A 162 -9.72 -5.48 -0.30
CA HIS A 162 -9.62 -4.48 0.78
C HIS A 162 -10.44 -4.86 2.02
N ASP A 163 -11.55 -5.58 1.84
CA ASP A 163 -12.42 -6.03 2.94
C ASP A 163 -11.85 -7.22 3.71
N PHE A 164 -10.80 -7.88 3.19
CA PHE A 164 -10.21 -9.08 3.78
C PHE A 164 -9.68 -8.84 5.19
N LEU A 165 -9.07 -7.67 5.44
CA LEU A 165 -8.58 -7.36 6.78
C LEU A 165 -9.71 -7.16 7.78
N GLN A 166 -10.77 -6.46 7.38
CA GLN A 166 -11.91 -6.23 8.26
C GLN A 166 -12.53 -7.57 8.67
N TRP A 167 -12.66 -8.51 7.74
CA TRP A 167 -13.11 -9.87 8.03
C TRP A 167 -12.22 -10.61 9.04
N ILE A 168 -10.89 -10.48 8.94
CA ILE A 168 -9.97 -11.08 9.93
C ILE A 168 -10.19 -10.47 11.31
N LEU A 169 -10.31 -9.14 11.39
CA LEU A 169 -10.48 -8.42 12.64
C LEU A 169 -11.82 -8.77 13.28
N ASP A 170 -12.92 -8.72 12.53
CA ASP A 170 -14.27 -9.08 13.00
C ASP A 170 -14.32 -10.54 13.49
N GLY A 171 -13.65 -11.46 12.77
CA GLY A 171 -13.58 -12.86 13.16
C GLY A 171 -12.83 -13.10 14.47
N ARG A 172 -11.78 -12.30 14.75
CA ARG A 172 -10.95 -12.43 15.95
C ARG A 172 -11.51 -11.69 17.15
N GLU A 173 -12.01 -10.47 16.96
CA GLU A 173 -12.49 -9.60 18.04
C GLU A 173 -13.96 -9.86 18.38
N ASN A 174 -14.80 -10.06 17.35
CA ASN A 174 -16.24 -10.15 17.50
C ASN A 174 -16.78 -11.58 17.30
N HIS A 175 -15.89 -12.55 16.99
CA HIS A 175 -16.25 -13.93 16.61
C HIS A 175 -17.21 -14.00 15.40
N GLN A 176 -17.15 -13.01 14.50
CA GLN A 176 -17.99 -12.91 13.31
C GLN A 176 -17.20 -13.18 12.04
N TRP A 177 -17.41 -14.35 11.44
CA TRP A 177 -16.70 -14.79 10.22
C TRP A 177 -17.52 -14.60 8.94
N THR A 178 -18.31 -13.53 8.87
CA THR A 178 -19.15 -13.20 7.72
C THR A 178 -18.61 -11.97 7.01
N MET A 179 -18.37 -12.07 5.69
CA MET A 179 -18.04 -10.89 4.87
C MET A 179 -19.23 -9.93 4.83
N ARG A 180 -18.96 -8.63 4.68
CA ARG A 180 -19.99 -7.58 4.58
C ARG A 180 -21.00 -7.82 3.44
N ASN A 181 -20.64 -8.63 2.45
CA ASN A 181 -21.44 -8.98 1.29
C ASN A 181 -22.09 -10.39 1.38
N GLY A 182 -21.97 -11.09 2.50
CA GLY A 182 -22.62 -12.40 2.73
C GLY A 182 -21.99 -13.60 2.01
N GLU A 183 -20.98 -13.40 1.17
CA GLU A 183 -20.29 -14.50 0.48
C GLU A 183 -19.24 -15.17 1.39
N PRO A 184 -19.24 -16.50 1.51
CA PRO A 184 -18.18 -17.21 2.21
C PRO A 184 -16.86 -17.03 1.46
N MET A 185 -15.76 -16.82 2.18
CA MET A 185 -14.44 -16.86 1.54
C MET A 185 -14.20 -18.27 1.02
N GLU A 186 -14.14 -18.42 -0.30
CA GLU A 186 -13.49 -19.58 -0.89
C GLU A 186 -12.06 -19.61 -0.32
N SER A 187 -11.73 -20.71 0.36
CA SER A 187 -10.37 -21.00 0.78
C SER A 187 -9.54 -21.18 -0.49
N GLY A 188 -8.98 -20.07 -0.98
CA GLY A 188 -8.02 -20.08 -2.06
C GLY A 188 -6.90 -21.04 -1.70
N ARG A 189 -6.82 -22.14 -2.44
CA ARG A 189 -5.68 -23.06 -2.42
C ARG A 189 -4.42 -22.33 -2.90
#